data_AF-U6RVX5-F1
#
_entry.id   AF-U6RVX5-F1
#
_cell.length_a   1.000
_cell.length_b   1.000
_cell.length_c   1.000
_cell.angle_alpha   90.00
_cell.angle_beta   90.00
_cell.angle_gamma   90.00
#
_symmetry.space_group_name_H-M   'P 1'
#
loop_
_entity.id
_entity.type
_entity.pdbx_description
1 polymer ?
#
loop_
_entity_poly.entity_id
_entity_poly.type
_entity_poly.pdbx_seq_one_letter_code
_entity_poly.pdbx_strand_id
1 'polypeptide(L)'
;MKSLSFKKDLIGVQDELLRFAYKLTTDREEANDLLQETSLKALDNEDKYMPDTNFKGWMYTIMRNIFINNYRKVVRDQTFVDQTDNLYHLSLPQESGFESTESSYDLKEMHRIVNSLPKEYKVPFSMHVSGFKYREIAEKLHLPLGTVKSRIFFTRQKLQEELKDFR
;
A
#
# COMPACT_ATOMS: atom_id res chain seq x y z
N MET A 1 -5.66 -8.39 30.71
CA MET A 1 -6.52 -7.25 30.32
C MET A 1 -6.18 -6.67 28.94
N LYS A 2 -4.90 -6.62 28.49
CA LYS A 2 -4.51 -6.07 27.17
C LYS A 2 -5.16 -6.78 25.95
N SER A 3 -5.18 -8.12 25.94
CA SER A 3 -5.72 -8.90 24.80
C SER A 3 -7.22 -8.75 24.55
N LEU A 4 -8.01 -8.41 25.57
CA LEU A 4 -9.45 -8.19 25.38
C LEU A 4 -9.74 -6.87 24.64
N SER A 5 -8.90 -5.84 24.87
CA SER A 5 -8.98 -4.58 24.11
C SER A 5 -8.55 -4.80 22.67
N PHE A 6 -7.41 -5.47 22.46
CA PHE A 6 -6.87 -5.73 21.13
C PHE A 6 -7.86 -6.47 20.22
N LYS A 7 -8.50 -7.54 20.73
CA LYS A 7 -9.50 -8.29 19.96
C LYS A 7 -10.73 -7.45 19.61
N LYS A 8 -11.17 -6.57 20.53
CA LYS A 8 -12.28 -5.66 20.29
C LYS A 8 -11.93 -4.64 19.20
N ASP A 9 -10.72 -4.07 19.25
CA ASP A 9 -10.23 -3.15 18.24
C ASP A 9 -10.08 -3.84 16.88
N LEU A 10 -9.57 -5.07 16.87
CA LEU A 10 -9.46 -5.91 15.67
C LEU A 10 -10.82 -6.19 15.02
N ILE A 11 -11.86 -6.50 15.81
CA ILE A 11 -13.23 -6.69 15.30
C ILE A 11 -13.78 -5.37 14.76
N GLY A 12 -13.52 -4.25 15.45
CA GLY A 12 -14.01 -2.93 15.06
C GLY A 12 -13.47 -2.41 13.72
N VAL A 13 -12.36 -2.95 13.22
CA VAL A 13 -11.74 -2.52 11.96
C VAL A 13 -11.99 -3.47 10.78
N GLN A 14 -12.64 -4.63 10.99
CA GLN A 14 -12.82 -5.67 9.96
C GLN A 14 -13.49 -5.12 8.68
N ASP A 15 -14.58 -4.37 8.80
CA ASP A 15 -15.32 -3.85 7.65
C ASP A 15 -14.50 -2.84 6.82
N GLU A 16 -13.70 -2.01 7.50
CA GLU A 16 -12.83 -1.04 6.84
C GLU A 16 -11.64 -1.72 6.15
N LEU A 17 -11.06 -2.74 6.79
CA LEU A 17 -10.00 -3.55 6.21
C LEU A 17 -10.51 -4.36 5.03
N LEU A 18 -11.71 -4.93 5.10
CA LEU A 18 -12.32 -5.65 4.00
C LEU A 18 -12.51 -4.74 2.79
N ARG A 19 -13.07 -3.53 2.98
CA ARG A 19 -13.19 -2.52 1.91
C ARG A 19 -11.84 -2.15 1.30
N PHE A 20 -10.77 -2.13 2.09
CA PHE A 20 -9.43 -1.88 1.60
C PHE A 20 -8.87 -3.08 0.82
N ALA A 21 -9.06 -4.30 1.31
CA ALA A 21 -8.68 -5.54 0.63
C ALA A 21 -9.34 -5.62 -0.77
N TYR A 22 -10.64 -5.32 -0.87
CA TYR A 22 -11.35 -5.26 -2.16
C TYR A 22 -10.72 -4.28 -3.15
N LYS A 23 -10.20 -3.14 -2.68
CA LYS A 23 -9.52 -2.17 -3.56
C LYS A 23 -8.17 -2.69 -4.06
N LEU A 24 -7.54 -3.60 -3.32
CA LEU A 24 -6.25 -4.20 -3.68
C LEU A 24 -6.42 -5.42 -4.61
N THR A 25 -7.34 -6.32 -4.28
CA THR A 25 -7.52 -7.60 -4.98
C THR A 25 -8.46 -7.48 -6.16
N THR A 26 -9.46 -6.59 -6.10
CA THR A 26 -10.56 -6.50 -7.09
C THR A 26 -11.43 -7.75 -7.17
N ASP A 27 -11.21 -8.73 -6.30
CA ASP A 27 -11.95 -9.99 -6.20
C ASP A 27 -12.42 -10.21 -4.75
N ARG A 28 -13.61 -10.80 -4.61
CA ARG A 28 -14.27 -11.00 -3.31
C ARG A 28 -13.62 -12.08 -2.48
N GLU A 29 -13.28 -13.21 -3.06
CA GLU A 29 -12.70 -14.33 -2.33
C GLU A 29 -11.30 -13.96 -1.86
N GLU A 30 -10.48 -13.44 -2.78
CA GLU A 30 -9.13 -12.95 -2.48
C GLU A 30 -9.14 -11.83 -1.42
N ALA A 31 -10.14 -10.95 -1.43
CA ALA A 31 -10.27 -9.92 -0.40
C ALA A 31 -10.55 -10.50 1.00
N ASN A 32 -11.40 -11.54 1.08
CA ASN A 32 -11.70 -12.21 2.35
C ASN A 32 -10.49 -13.00 2.85
N ASP A 33 -9.74 -13.65 1.96
CA ASP A 33 -8.53 -14.39 2.31
C ASP A 33 -7.45 -13.44 2.82
N LEU A 34 -7.22 -12.31 2.13
CA LEU A 34 -6.29 -11.28 2.58
C LEU A 34 -6.68 -10.70 3.94
N LEU A 35 -7.98 -10.48 4.20
CA LEU A 35 -8.47 -10.02 5.50
C LEU A 35 -8.20 -11.04 6.62
N GLN A 36 -8.46 -12.33 6.35
CA GLN A 36 -8.22 -13.41 7.30
C GLN A 36 -6.73 -13.53 7.62
N GLU A 37 -5.88 -13.57 6.60
CA GLU A 37 -4.42 -13.65 6.77
C GLU A 37 -3.88 -12.45 7.55
N THR A 38 -4.41 -11.25 7.27
CA THR A 38 -4.08 -10.03 8.04
C THR A 38 -4.46 -10.18 9.51
N SER A 39 -5.67 -10.68 9.80
CA SER A 39 -6.17 -10.82 11.16
C SER A 39 -5.36 -11.87 11.95
N LEU A 40 -5.02 -12.99 11.32
CA LEU A 40 -4.13 -14.01 11.90
C LEU A 40 -2.75 -13.41 12.20
N LYS A 41 -2.16 -12.69 11.24
CA LYS A 41 -0.85 -12.08 11.41
C LYS A 41 -0.84 -11.01 12.50
N ALA A 42 -1.93 -10.26 12.65
CA ALA A 42 -2.09 -9.28 13.72
C ALA A 42 -2.15 -9.97 15.09
N LEU A 43 -2.91 -11.06 15.23
CA LEU A 43 -2.99 -11.84 16.46
C LEU A 43 -1.63 -12.46 16.82
N ASP A 44 -0.91 -13.03 15.85
CA ASP A 44 0.44 -13.59 16.06
C ASP A 44 1.47 -12.54 16.50
N ASN A 45 1.22 -11.27 16.18
CA ASN A 45 2.11 -10.15 16.49
C ASN A 45 1.48 -9.17 17.49
N GLU A 46 0.49 -9.61 18.27
CA GLU A 46 -0.19 -8.79 19.28
C GLU A 46 0.83 -8.10 20.20
N ASP A 47 1.86 -8.85 20.64
CA ASP A 47 2.90 -8.35 21.54
C ASP A 47 3.78 -7.24 20.94
N LYS A 48 3.78 -7.09 19.61
CA LYS A 48 4.54 -6.04 18.90
C LYS A 48 3.73 -4.76 18.71
N TYR A 49 2.44 -4.78 18.98
CA TYR A 49 1.61 -3.58 18.88
C TYR A 49 1.82 -2.68 20.10
N MET A 50 2.13 -1.41 19.84
CA MET A 50 2.25 -0.38 20.89
C MET A 50 0.89 0.33 21.03
N PRO A 51 0.24 0.28 22.22
CA PRO A 51 -1.12 0.80 22.43
C PRO A 51 -1.33 2.28 22.10
N ASP A 52 -0.28 3.09 22.15
CA ASP A 52 -0.34 4.53 21.87
C ASP A 52 -0.15 4.86 20.37
N THR A 53 -0.29 3.88 19.48
CA THR A 53 -0.16 4.06 18.02
C THR A 53 -1.48 3.78 17.30
N ASN A 54 -1.69 4.41 16.14
CA ASN A 54 -2.86 4.18 15.30
C ASN A 54 -3.04 2.70 14.90
N PHE A 55 -3.96 2.01 15.60
CA PHE A 55 -4.28 0.60 15.37
C PHE A 55 -4.68 0.32 13.92
N LYS A 56 -5.51 1.19 13.32
CA LYS A 56 -5.93 1.07 11.92
C LYS A 56 -4.72 1.16 10.97
N GLY A 57 -3.83 2.12 11.21
CA GLY A 57 -2.61 2.30 10.43
C GLY A 57 -1.69 1.07 10.48
N TRP A 58 -1.55 0.49 11.67
CA TRP A 58 -0.79 -0.75 11.86
C TRP A 58 -1.41 -1.93 11.09
N MET A 59 -2.73 -2.11 11.19
CA MET A 59 -3.46 -3.15 10.44
C MET A 59 -3.35 -2.98 8.92
N TYR A 60 -3.46 -1.75 8.40
CA TYR A 60 -3.26 -1.48 6.98
C TYR A 60 -1.84 -1.82 6.50
N THR A 61 -0.84 -1.59 7.35
CA THR A 61 0.55 -1.91 7.05
C THR A 61 0.75 -3.42 6.96
N ILE A 62 0.18 -4.19 7.90
CA ILE A 62 0.21 -5.67 7.85
C ILE A 62 -0.43 -6.17 6.55
N MET A 63 -1.66 -5.72 6.27
CA MET A 63 -2.41 -6.15 5.08
C MET A 63 -1.66 -5.85 3.78
N ARG A 64 -1.13 -4.63 3.65
CA ARG A 64 -0.36 -4.21 2.49
C ARG A 64 0.89 -5.07 2.31
N ASN A 65 1.60 -5.39 3.38
CA ASN A 65 2.79 -6.23 3.32
C ASN A 65 2.46 -7.66 2.86
N ILE A 66 1.38 -8.24 3.38
CA ILE A 66 0.89 -9.56 2.96
C ILE A 66 0.55 -9.54 1.47
N PHE A 67 -0.26 -8.57 1.03
CA PHE A 67 -0.67 -8.45 -0.37
C PHE A 67 0.53 -8.34 -1.33
N ILE A 68 1.52 -7.49 -1.03
CA ILE A 68 2.71 -7.34 -1.86
C ILE A 68 3.54 -8.64 -1.88
N ASN A 69 3.68 -9.31 -0.74
CA ASN A 69 4.44 -10.56 -0.66
C ASN A 69 3.77 -11.68 -1.45
N ASN A 70 2.44 -11.81 -1.35
CA ASN A 70 1.66 -12.77 -2.12
C ASN A 70 1.78 -12.48 -3.62
N TYR A 71 1.67 -11.21 -4.02
CA TYR A 71 1.90 -10.80 -5.40
C TYR A 71 3.30 -11.18 -5.91
N ARG A 72 4.36 -10.89 -5.16
CA ARG A 72 5.74 -11.25 -5.53
C ARG A 72 5.93 -12.76 -5.65
N LYS A 73 5.30 -13.54 -4.78
CA LYS A 73 5.33 -14.99 -4.84
C LYS A 73 4.67 -15.50 -6.11
N VAL A 74 3.48 -14.98 -6.44
CA VAL A 74 2.76 -15.34 -7.67
C VAL A 74 3.58 -14.99 -8.91
N VAL A 75 4.18 -13.80 -8.99
CA VAL A 75 5.05 -13.42 -10.12
C VAL A 75 6.23 -14.38 -10.22
N ARG A 76 6.92 -14.67 -9.10
CA ARG A 76 8.04 -15.62 -9.08
C ARG A 76 7.64 -17.02 -9.51
N ASP A 77 6.49 -17.51 -9.06
CA ASP A 77 6.00 -18.86 -9.33
C ASP A 77 5.46 -18.99 -10.77
N GLN A 78 5.02 -17.87 -11.38
CA GLN A 78 4.63 -17.79 -12.81
C GLN A 78 5.84 -17.68 -13.75
N THR A 79 6.98 -17.18 -13.28
CA THR A 79 8.26 -17.23 -14.00
C THR A 79 9.05 -18.48 -13.63
N PHE A 80 8.83 -19.61 -14.31
CA PHE A 80 9.83 -20.68 -14.32
C PHE A 80 11.05 -20.19 -15.14
N VAL A 81 12.16 -19.95 -14.41
CA VAL A 81 13.49 -19.50 -14.87
C VAL A 81 13.62 -17.98 -15.08
N ASP A 82 14.29 -17.30 -14.13
CA ASP A 82 15.54 -16.57 -14.42
C ASP A 82 16.36 -16.36 -13.14
N GLN A 83 17.63 -16.80 -13.18
CA GLN A 83 18.63 -16.63 -12.12
C GLN A 83 19.38 -15.31 -12.33
N THR A 84 18.67 -14.18 -12.40
CA THR A 84 19.34 -12.88 -12.37
C THR A 84 19.35 -12.34 -10.95
N ASP A 85 20.50 -12.56 -10.29
CA ASP A 85 20.93 -11.85 -9.09
C ASP A 85 20.64 -10.36 -9.23
N ASN A 86 19.64 -9.86 -8.50
CA ASN A 86 19.43 -8.43 -8.38
C ASN A 86 20.31 -7.91 -7.23
N LEU A 87 21.61 -7.80 -7.53
CA LEU A 87 22.55 -6.89 -6.90
C LEU A 87 22.01 -5.46 -7.02
N TYR A 88 21.14 -4.99 -6.13
CA TYR A 88 21.02 -3.57 -5.73
C TYR A 88 20.12 -3.51 -4.49
N HIS A 89 20.73 -3.72 -3.33
CA HIS A 89 20.22 -3.18 -2.07
C HIS A 89 20.27 -1.65 -2.19
N LEU A 90 19.11 -1.00 -2.36
CA LEU A 90 18.96 0.38 -1.95
C LEU A 90 17.96 0.41 -0.81
N SER A 91 18.49 0.76 0.36
CA SER A 91 17.77 1.10 1.57
C SER A 91 16.69 2.13 1.25
N LEU A 92 15.44 1.74 1.39
CA LEU A 92 14.35 2.70 1.52
C LEU A 92 14.51 3.38 2.89
N PRO A 93 14.45 4.72 2.98
CA PRO A 93 14.25 5.36 4.26
C PRO A 93 12.91 4.87 4.82
N GLN A 94 12.97 4.08 5.90
CA GLN A 94 11.89 4.06 6.88
C GLN A 94 11.88 5.46 7.48
N GLU A 95 10.86 6.26 7.16
CA GLU A 95 10.42 7.45 7.88
C GLU A 95 9.33 8.10 7.02
N SER A 96 8.19 8.55 7.52
CA SER A 96 7.91 9.12 8.83
C SER A 96 6.39 9.05 9.07
N GLY A 97 6.01 9.07 10.35
CA GLY A 97 4.65 8.87 10.83
C GLY A 97 3.62 9.85 10.26
N PHE A 98 2.51 9.30 9.80
CA PHE A 98 1.29 10.04 9.46
C PHE A 98 0.43 10.23 10.72
N GLU A 99 0.86 11.11 11.62
CA GLU A 99 0.01 11.62 12.72
C GLU A 99 0.25 13.11 12.96
N SER A 100 -0.48 13.94 12.22
CA SER A 100 -0.83 15.30 12.65
C SER A 100 -2.11 15.73 11.94
N THR A 101 -3.01 16.39 12.63
CA THR A 101 -4.37 16.74 12.16
C THR A 101 -4.35 17.63 10.90
N GLU A 102 -3.26 18.35 10.67
CA GLU A 102 -2.96 19.14 9.46
C GLU A 102 -2.70 18.25 8.23
N SER A 103 -2.02 17.11 8.41
CA SER A 103 -1.76 16.12 7.34
C SER A 103 -3.02 15.44 6.80
N SER A 104 -4.13 15.48 7.55
CA SER A 104 -5.41 14.93 7.08
C SER A 104 -6.07 15.77 5.98
N TYR A 105 -5.80 17.08 5.97
CA TYR A 105 -6.28 18.00 4.92
C TYR A 105 -5.47 17.81 3.64
N ASP A 106 -4.14 17.73 3.77
CA ASP A 106 -3.22 17.43 2.66
C ASP A 106 -3.51 16.06 2.02
N LEU A 107 -3.84 15.04 2.80
CA LEU A 107 -4.17 13.71 2.28
C LEU A 107 -5.45 13.70 1.44
N LYS A 108 -6.49 14.45 1.86
CA LYS A 108 -7.74 14.55 1.10
C LYS A 108 -7.52 15.31 -0.22
N GLU A 109 -6.71 16.37 -0.19
CA GLU A 109 -6.42 17.14 -1.39
C GLU A 109 -5.52 16.36 -2.36
N MET A 110 -4.47 15.70 -1.84
CA MET A 110 -3.64 14.79 -2.61
C MET A 110 -4.48 13.70 -3.28
N HIS A 111 -5.42 13.10 -2.54
CA HIS A 111 -6.37 12.14 -3.13
C HIS A 111 -7.24 12.77 -4.22
N ARG A 112 -7.70 14.02 -4.06
CA ARG A 112 -8.49 14.70 -5.11
C ARG A 112 -7.67 14.91 -6.38
N ILE A 113 -6.44 15.41 -6.27
CA ILE A 113 -5.55 15.67 -7.40
C ILE A 113 -5.17 14.36 -8.11
N VAL A 114 -4.82 13.31 -7.36
CA VAL A 114 -4.54 11.99 -7.95
C VAL A 114 -5.78 11.41 -8.64
N ASN A 115 -6.97 11.66 -8.09
CA ASN A 115 -8.22 11.18 -8.69
C ASN A 115 -8.67 11.98 -9.92
N SER A 116 -8.23 13.23 -10.08
CA SER A 116 -8.50 14.04 -11.28
C SER A 116 -7.57 13.71 -12.45
N LEU A 117 -6.45 13.02 -12.18
CA LEU A 117 -5.51 12.57 -13.22
C LEU A 117 -6.10 11.45 -14.09
N PRO A 118 -5.74 11.41 -15.39
CA PRO A 118 -6.06 10.28 -16.26
C PRO A 118 -5.56 8.95 -15.67
N LYS A 119 -6.29 7.85 -15.95
CA LYS A 119 -5.99 6.52 -15.43
C LYS A 119 -4.55 6.09 -15.69
N GLU A 120 -3.98 6.50 -16.82
CA GLU A 120 -2.60 6.21 -17.19
C GLU A 120 -1.54 6.78 -16.22
N TYR A 121 -1.83 7.86 -15.50
CA TYR A 121 -0.96 8.43 -14.48
C TYR A 121 -1.35 7.97 -13.07
N LYS A 122 -2.67 7.97 -12.80
CA LYS A 122 -3.25 7.57 -11.52
C LYS A 122 -2.91 6.12 -11.14
N VAL A 123 -3.05 5.17 -12.07
CA VAL A 123 -2.88 3.74 -11.76
C VAL A 123 -1.42 3.40 -11.40
N PRO A 124 -0.40 3.74 -12.21
CA PRO A 124 0.99 3.50 -11.83
C PRO A 124 1.38 4.18 -10.52
N PHE A 125 0.94 5.43 -10.31
CA PHE A 125 1.23 6.16 -9.08
C PHE A 125 0.59 5.51 -7.85
N SER A 126 -0.68 5.11 -7.94
CA SER A 126 -1.36 4.41 -6.86
C SER A 126 -0.67 3.11 -6.50
N MET A 127 -0.23 2.31 -7.50
CA MET A 127 0.52 1.09 -7.24
C MET A 127 1.87 1.34 -6.57
N HIS A 128 2.57 2.40 -6.98
CA HIS A 128 3.84 2.80 -6.37
C HIS A 128 3.67 3.21 -4.90
N VAL A 129 2.65 4.01 -4.58
CA VAL A 129 2.28 4.37 -3.20
C VAL A 129 1.87 3.12 -2.40
N SER A 130 1.17 2.19 -3.04
CA SER A 130 0.86 0.87 -2.49
C SER A 130 2.08 -0.06 -2.37
N GLY A 131 3.28 0.33 -2.80
CA GLY A 131 4.54 -0.35 -2.48
C GLY A 131 5.09 -1.29 -3.54
N PHE A 132 4.46 -1.33 -4.70
CA PHE A 132 5.00 -2.04 -5.84
C PHE A 132 6.27 -1.36 -6.34
N LYS A 133 7.26 -2.15 -6.76
CA LYS A 133 8.47 -1.67 -7.42
C LYS A 133 8.14 -1.26 -8.85
N TYR A 134 8.92 -0.33 -9.42
CA TYR A 134 8.74 0.11 -10.81
C TYR A 134 8.67 -1.04 -11.83
N ARG A 135 9.47 -2.10 -11.65
CA ARG A 135 9.44 -3.31 -12.52
C ARG A 135 8.13 -4.09 -12.37
N GLU A 136 7.69 -4.31 -11.13
CA GLU A 136 6.43 -5.00 -10.84
C GLU A 136 5.22 -4.26 -11.45
N ILE A 137 5.25 -2.92 -11.42
CA ILE A 137 4.21 -2.07 -12.04
C ILE A 137 4.28 -2.17 -13.57
N ALA A 138 5.49 -2.15 -14.14
CA ALA A 138 5.72 -2.28 -15.58
C ALA A 138 5.20 -3.61 -16.13
N GLU A 139 5.49 -4.71 -15.42
CA GLU A 139 4.98 -6.04 -15.73
C GLU A 139 3.46 -6.11 -15.63
N LYS A 140 2.89 -5.68 -14.50
CA LYS A 140 1.43 -5.73 -14.25
C LYS A 140 0.61 -4.91 -15.23
N LEU A 141 1.14 -3.77 -15.67
CA LEU A 141 0.45 -2.87 -16.60
C LEU A 141 0.84 -3.12 -18.07
N HIS A 142 1.75 -4.06 -18.34
CA HIS A 142 2.35 -4.31 -19.66
C HIS A 142 2.91 -3.03 -20.31
N LEU A 143 3.65 -2.23 -19.52
CA LEU A 143 4.26 -0.97 -19.94
C LEU A 143 5.78 -1.05 -19.90
N PRO A 144 6.50 -0.32 -20.78
CA PRO A 144 7.94 -0.16 -20.63
C PRO A 144 8.30 0.48 -19.28
N LEU A 145 9.40 0.02 -18.67
CA LEU A 145 9.88 0.55 -17.39
C LEU A 145 10.11 2.07 -17.42
N GLY A 146 10.60 2.59 -18.55
CA GLY A 146 10.76 4.04 -18.76
C GLY A 146 9.45 4.82 -18.68
N THR A 147 8.37 4.26 -19.25
CA THR A 147 7.02 4.84 -19.24
C THR A 147 6.42 4.88 -17.83
N VAL A 148 6.68 3.84 -17.02
CA VAL A 148 6.22 3.82 -15.62
C VAL A 148 6.95 4.88 -14.80
N LYS A 149 8.28 5.00 -14.95
CA LYS A 149 9.07 6.03 -14.27
C LYS A 149 8.61 7.45 -14.65
N SER A 150 8.41 7.73 -15.94
CA SER A 150 7.98 9.05 -16.40
C SER A 150 6.57 9.39 -15.92
N ARG A 151 5.62 8.45 -15.94
CA ARG A 151 4.25 8.66 -15.43
C ARG A 151 4.20 8.92 -13.93
N ILE A 152 4.97 8.19 -13.12
CA ILE A 152 5.07 8.42 -11.67
C ILE A 152 5.73 9.76 -11.38
N PHE A 153 6.81 10.09 -12.10
CA PHE A 153 7.49 11.39 -11.96
C PHE A 153 6.55 12.56 -12.30
N PHE A 154 5.85 12.49 -13.43
CA PHE A 154 4.88 13.51 -13.84
C PHE A 154 3.76 13.69 -12.80
N THR A 155 3.25 12.59 -12.26
CA THR A 155 2.23 12.63 -11.20
C THR A 155 2.74 13.34 -9.94
N ARG A 156 3.99 13.08 -9.54
CA ARG A 156 4.63 13.76 -8.40
C ARG A 156 4.80 15.25 -8.66
N GLN A 157 5.23 15.63 -9.87
CA GLN A 157 5.40 17.03 -10.23
C GLN A 157 4.08 17.79 -10.17
N LYS A 158 3.01 17.22 -10.74
CA LYS A 158 1.68 17.84 -10.70
C LYS A 158 1.17 18.00 -9.26
N LEU A 159 1.38 16.99 -8.41
CA LEU A 159 1.05 17.11 -6.99
C LEU A 159 1.83 18.23 -6.30
N GLN A 160 3.11 18.38 -6.62
CA GLN A 160 3.93 19.46 -6.06
C GLN A 160 3.51 20.85 -6.55
N GLU A 161 3.06 20.99 -7.80
CA GLU A 161 2.56 22.26 -8.33
C GLU A 161 1.24 22.65 -7.67
N GLU A 162 0.25 21.76 -7.69
CA GLU A 162 -1.07 22.02 -7.11
C GLU A 162 -0.99 22.27 -5.59
N LEU A 163 -0.18 21.50 -4.84
CA LEU A 163 -0.02 21.70 -3.39
C LEU A 163 0.80 22.94 -3.03
N LYS A 164 1.60 23.51 -3.96
CA LYS A 164 2.30 24.79 -3.72
C LYS A 164 1.36 25.99 -3.75
N ASP A 165 0.28 25.92 -4.54
CA ASP A 165 -0.72 26.99 -4.64
C ASP A 165 -1.64 27.06 -3.40
N PHE A 166 -1.53 26.11 -2.47
CA PHE A 166 -2.25 26.07 -1.20
C PHE A 166 -1.41 26.50 0.02
N ARG A 167 -0.19 27.00 -0.18
CA ARG A 167 0.68 27.51 0.89
C ARG A 167 0.35 28.94 1.32
#